data_AF-A0A7X9PFM9-F1
#
_entry.id   AF-A0A7X9PFM9-F1
#
_cell.length_a   1.000
_cell.length_b   1.000
_cell.length_c   1.000
_cell.angle_alpha   90.00
_cell.angle_beta   90.00
_cell.angle_gamma   90.00
#
_symmetry.space_group_name_H-M   'P 1'
#
loop_
_entity.id
_entity.type
_entity.pdbx_description
1 polymer ?
#
loop_
_entity_poly.entity_id
_entity_poly.type
_entity_poly.pdbx_seq_one_letter_code
_entity_poly.pdbx_strand_id
1 'polypeptide(L)'
;MKKELVKWSFLMAAGELVYISLVATFMQSGEKIFGKEVGILGPVAFLLLFVFSASLSGAIVLGKPTLLYLEGKKKDAITLFGFTLSWFFVFFLVALFVAVLWK
;
A
#
# COMPACT_ATOMS: atom_id res chain seq x y z
N MET A 1 -6.16 22.54 -10.25
CA MET A 1 -6.72 21.18 -10.14
C MET A 1 -5.69 20.08 -10.40
N LYS A 2 -5.10 19.92 -11.60
CA LYS A 2 -4.15 18.83 -11.90
C LYS A 2 -2.94 18.73 -10.95
N LYS A 3 -2.28 19.85 -10.61
CA LYS A 3 -1.14 19.88 -9.66
C LYS A 3 -1.49 19.32 -8.28
N GLU A 4 -2.69 19.61 -7.79
CA GLU A 4 -3.15 19.14 -6.48
C GLU A 4 -3.46 17.64 -6.50
N LEU A 5 -4.01 17.13 -7.60
CA LEU A 5 -4.22 15.68 -7.77
C LEU A 5 -2.90 14.90 -7.80
N VAL A 6 -1.86 15.44 -8.44
CA VAL A 6 -0.53 14.82 -8.49
C VAL A 6 0.14 14.79 -7.11
N LYS A 7 0.01 15.87 -6.32
CA LYS A 7 0.50 15.89 -4.93
C LYS A 7 -0.23 14.84 -4.08
N TRP A 8 -1.55 14.77 -4.21
CA TRP A 8 -2.35 13.81 -3.46
C TRP A 8 -2.04 12.36 -3.84
N SER A 9 -1.92 12.05 -5.13
CA SER A 9 -1.55 10.70 -5.56
C SER A 9 -0.17 10.29 -5.08
N PHE A 10 0.80 11.22 -5.09
CA PHE A 10 2.13 10.97 -4.54
C PHE A 10 2.07 10.70 -3.02
N LEU A 11 1.34 11.51 -2.24
CA LEU A 11 1.20 11.31 -0.80
C LEU A 11 0.51 9.98 -0.47
N MET A 12 -0.54 9.61 -1.21
CA MET A 12 -1.21 8.32 -1.04
C MET A 12 -0.26 7.17 -1.34
N ALA A 13 0.50 7.26 -2.43
CA ALA A 13 1.46 6.23 -2.80
C ALA A 13 2.63 6.12 -1.80
N ALA A 14 3.13 7.26 -1.32
CA ALA A 14 4.23 7.29 -0.35
C ALA A 14 3.77 6.81 1.03
N GLY A 15 2.56 7.16 1.46
CA GLY A 15 1.97 6.66 2.70
C GLY A 15 1.79 5.13 2.67
N GLU A 16 1.31 4.61 1.55
CA GLU A 16 1.21 3.16 1.35
C GLU A 16 2.59 2.48 1.32
N LEU A 17 3.60 3.08 0.66
CA LEU A 17 4.97 2.56 0.66
C LEU A 17 5.54 2.44 2.08
N VAL A 18 5.32 3.46 2.93
CA VAL A 18 5.72 3.42 4.33
C VAL A 18 4.97 2.31 5.07
N TYR A 19 3.65 2.20 4.86
CA TYR A 19 2.84 1.17 5.49
C TYR A 19 3.29 -0.25 5.14
N ILE A 20 3.45 -0.57 3.85
CA ILE A 20 3.88 -1.91 3.43
C ILE A 20 5.29 -2.25 3.92
N SER A 21 6.17 -1.25 4.04
CA SER A 21 7.53 -1.44 4.60
C SER A 21 7.49 -1.79 6.09
N LEU A 22 6.58 -1.16 6.85
CA LEU A 22 6.33 -1.50 8.25
C LEU A 22 5.77 -2.92 8.39
N VAL A 23 4.76 -3.27 7.59
CA VAL A 23 4.18 -4.63 7.59
C VAL A 23 5.22 -5.68 7.23
N ALA A 24 6.03 -5.43 6.20
CA ALA A 24 7.11 -6.35 5.80
C ALA A 24 8.15 -6.54 6.92
N THR A 25 8.54 -5.46 7.61
CA THR A 25 9.47 -5.52 8.75
C THR A 25 8.89 -6.31 9.93
N PHE A 26 7.60 -6.10 10.20
CA PHE A 26 6.88 -6.84 11.24
C PHE A 26 6.81 -8.33 10.91
N MET A 27 6.47 -8.68 9.66
CA MET A 27 6.43 -10.06 9.18
C MET A 27 7.81 -10.73 9.27
N GLN A 28 8.88 -10.02 8.91
CA GLN A 28 10.25 -10.52 9.03
C GLN A 28 10.65 -10.81 10.50
N SER A 29 10.06 -10.08 11.44
CA SER A 29 10.29 -10.26 12.87
C SER A 29 9.36 -11.31 13.50
N GLY A 30 8.41 -11.87 12.74
CA GLY A 30 7.37 -12.76 13.25
C GLY A 30 7.91 -13.98 13.99
N GLU A 31 8.91 -14.68 13.43
CA GLU A 31 9.53 -15.84 14.09
C GLU A 31 10.19 -15.46 15.43
N LYS A 32 10.77 -14.26 15.53
CA LYS A 32 11.41 -13.77 16.77
C LYS A 32 10.39 -13.39 17.83
N ILE A 33 9.22 -12.91 17.43
CA ILE A 33 8.16 -12.43 18.33
C ILE A 33 7.31 -13.60 18.83
N PHE A 34 6.93 -14.52 17.94
CA PHE A 34 5.96 -15.58 18.22
C PHE A 34 6.58 -16.97 18.41
N GLY A 35 7.87 -17.15 18.07
CA GLY A 35 8.53 -18.45 18.08
C GLY A 35 8.16 -19.33 16.88
N LYS A 36 8.81 -20.49 16.77
CA LYS A 36 8.61 -21.42 15.63
C LYS A 36 7.35 -22.29 15.73
N GLU A 37 6.81 -22.51 16.93
CA GLU A 37 5.74 -23.49 17.17
C GLU A 37 4.42 -22.83 17.57
N VAL A 38 3.93 -21.89 16.75
CA VAL A 38 2.66 -21.20 17.02
C VAL A 38 1.41 -22.02 16.64
N GLY A 39 1.60 -23.23 16.08
CA GLY A 39 0.50 -24.09 15.65
C GLY A 39 -0.49 -23.37 14.72
N ILE A 40 -1.79 -23.57 14.95
CA ILE A 40 -2.85 -22.92 14.16
C ILE A 40 -2.92 -21.40 14.34
N LEU A 41 -2.38 -20.85 15.44
CA LEU A 41 -2.41 -19.41 15.70
C LEU A 41 -1.53 -18.63 14.73
N GLY A 42 -0.45 -19.23 14.23
CA GLY A 42 0.43 -18.60 13.24
C GLY A 42 -0.31 -18.22 11.95
N PRO A 43 -0.91 -19.21 11.25
CA PRO A 43 -1.74 -18.95 10.06
C PRO A 43 -2.92 -17.99 10.32
N VAL A 44 -3.59 -18.11 11.47
CA VAL A 44 -4.71 -17.21 11.83
C VAL A 44 -4.23 -15.75 11.98
N ALA A 45 -3.13 -15.52 12.70
CA ALA A 45 -2.57 -14.19 12.88
C ALA A 45 -2.11 -13.59 11.55
N PHE A 46 -1.48 -14.39 10.69
CA PHE A 46 -1.11 -13.98 9.33
C PHE A 46 -2.33 -13.57 8.51
N LEU A 47 -3.39 -14.39 8.49
CA LEU A 47 -4.61 -14.09 7.72
C LEU A 47 -5.32 -12.83 8.23
N LEU A 48 -5.36 -12.62 9.55
CA LEU A 48 -5.91 -11.40 10.13
C LEU A 48 -5.10 -10.16 9.72
N LEU A 49 -3.76 -10.22 9.81
CA LEU A 49 -2.89 -9.13 9.37
C LEU A 49 -3.03 -8.87 7.88
N PHE A 50 -3.13 -9.92 7.06
CA PHE A 50 -3.32 -9.82 5.62
C PHE A 50 -4.63 -9.14 5.25
N VAL A 51 -5.77 -9.56 5.84
CA VAL A 51 -7.07 -8.94 5.56
C VAL A 51 -7.11 -7.50 6.05
N PHE A 52 -6.54 -7.22 7.23
CA PHE A 52 -6.42 -5.86 7.75
C PHE A 52 -5.57 -4.98 6.81
N SER A 53 -4.43 -5.49 6.36
CA SER A 53 -3.55 -4.79 5.41
C SER A 53 -4.25 -4.53 4.09
N ALA A 54 -4.88 -5.54 3.49
CA ALA A 54 -5.61 -5.36 2.24
C ALA A 54 -6.74 -4.33 2.38
N SER A 55 -7.43 -4.31 3.52
CA SER A 55 -8.49 -3.34 3.80
C SER A 55 -7.94 -1.92 3.95
N LEU A 56 -6.82 -1.75 4.65
CA LEU A 56 -6.18 -0.44 4.83
C LEU A 56 -5.59 0.09 3.52
N SER A 57 -4.86 -0.75 2.78
CA SER A 57 -4.36 -0.43 1.43
C SER A 57 -5.51 -0.06 0.49
N GLY A 58 -6.60 -0.82 0.52
CA GLY A 58 -7.81 -0.50 -0.24
C GLY A 58 -8.38 0.86 0.13
N ALA A 59 -8.47 1.19 1.42
CA ALA A 59 -8.94 2.49 1.88
C ALA A 59 -8.01 3.65 1.46
N ILE A 60 -6.68 3.47 1.57
CA ILE A 60 -5.69 4.46 1.16
C ILE A 60 -5.75 4.70 -0.34
N VAL A 61 -5.79 3.64 -1.15
CA VAL A 61 -5.69 3.75 -2.62
C VAL A 61 -7.03 4.12 -3.26
N LEU A 62 -8.12 3.49 -2.83
CA LEU A 62 -9.44 3.62 -3.46
C LEU A 62 -10.38 4.55 -2.70
N GLY A 63 -10.14 4.86 -1.42
CA GLY A 63 -11.08 5.66 -0.62
C GLY A 63 -11.38 7.02 -1.26
N LYS A 64 -10.35 7.82 -1.55
CA LYS A 64 -10.52 9.16 -2.16
C LYS A 64 -11.05 9.10 -3.61
N PRO A 65 -10.54 8.25 -4.52
CA PRO A 65 -11.15 8.07 -5.83
C PRO A 65 -12.62 7.67 -5.78
N THR A 66 -13.00 6.79 -4.84
CA THR A 66 -14.39 6.34 -4.67
C THR A 66 -15.28 7.50 -4.24
N LEU A 67 -14.86 8.31 -3.26
CA LEU A 67 -15.58 9.51 -2.85
C LEU A 67 -15.77 10.50 -4.01
N LEU A 68 -14.70 10.78 -4.77
CA LEU A 68 -14.77 11.65 -5.94
C LEU A 68 -15.72 11.11 -7.02
N TYR A 69 -15.77 9.79 -7.19
CA TYR A 69 -16.68 9.14 -8.13
C TYR A 69 -18.14 9.30 -7.68
N LEU A 70 -18.42 9.11 -6.39
CA LEU A 70 -19.75 9.31 -5.79
C LEU A 70 -20.21 10.77 -5.84
N GLU A 71 -19.29 11.73 -5.73
CA GLU A 71 -19.55 13.17 -5.92
C GLU A 71 -19.80 13.56 -7.39
N GLY A 72 -19.79 12.61 -8.33
CA GLY A 72 -19.99 12.86 -9.76
C GLY A 72 -18.74 13.34 -10.50
N LYS A 73 -17.60 13.51 -9.82
CA LYS A 73 -16.31 13.92 -10.42
C LYS A 73 -15.55 12.74 -11.01
N LYS A 74 -16.21 11.99 -11.90
CA LYS A 74 -15.70 10.71 -12.46
C LYS A 74 -14.33 10.84 -13.14
N LYS A 75 -14.12 11.92 -13.91
CA LYS A 75 -12.84 12.17 -14.60
C LYS A 75 -11.70 12.37 -13.61
N ASP A 76 -11.92 13.15 -12.55
CA ASP A 76 -10.90 13.41 -11.53
C ASP A 76 -10.63 12.16 -10.68
N ALA A 77 -11.65 11.34 -10.40
CA ALA A 77 -11.51 10.05 -9.71
C ALA A 77 -10.58 9.10 -10.48
N ILE A 78 -10.86 8.87 -11.76
CA ILE A 78 -10.04 7.99 -12.62
C ILE A 78 -8.63 8.57 -12.78
N THR A 79 -8.52 9.89 -12.93
CA THR A 79 -7.21 10.56 -13.05
C THR A 79 -6.38 10.41 -11.78
N LEU A 80 -6.99 10.60 -10.61
CA LEU A 80 -6.32 10.43 -9.31
C LEU A 80 -5.84 8.99 -9.14
N PHE A 81 -6.73 8.01 -9.34
CA PHE A 81 -6.39 6.60 -9.23
C PHE A 81 -5.27 6.19 -10.22
N GLY A 82 -5.37 6.61 -11.47
CA GLY A 82 -4.34 6.35 -12.48
C GLY A 82 -2.98 6.94 -12.12
N PHE A 83 -2.94 8.15 -11.56
CA PHE A 83 -1.69 8.73 -11.05
C PHE A 83 -1.16 7.99 -9.83
N THR A 84 -2.02 7.57 -8.90
CA THR A 84 -1.59 6.78 -7.73
C THR A 84 -0.97 5.46 -8.17
N LEU A 85 -1.59 4.77 -9.13
CA LEU A 85 -1.05 3.52 -9.69
C LEU A 85 0.28 3.73 -10.43
N SER A 86 0.40 4.85 -11.16
CA SER A 86 1.65 5.23 -11.82
C SER A 86 2.78 5.45 -10.80
N TRP A 87 2.49 6.13 -9.69
CA TRP A 87 3.46 6.30 -8.60
C TRP A 87 3.85 4.99 -7.93
N PHE A 88 2.90 4.06 -7.73
CA PHE A 88 3.24 2.72 -7.26
C PHE A 88 4.19 1.98 -8.20
N PHE A 89 3.95 2.08 -9.51
CA PHE A 89 4.85 1.48 -10.49
C PHE A 89 6.25 2.12 -10.44
N VAL A 90 6.34 3.45 -10.28
CA VAL A 90 7.63 4.14 -10.09
C VAL A 90 8.33 3.64 -8.82
N PHE A 91 7.65 3.58 -7.69
CA PHE A 91 8.24 3.07 -6.44
C PHE A 91 8.66 1.61 -6.54
N PHE A 92 7.89 0.78 -7.24
CA PHE A 92 8.27 -0.60 -7.53
C PHE A 92 9.56 -0.67 -8.35
N LEU A 93 9.70 0.12 -9.42
CA LEU A 93 10.93 0.17 -10.21
C LEU A 93 12.12 0.66 -9.40
N VAL A 94 11.93 1.68 -8.55
CA VAL A 94 12.98 2.15 -7.63
C VAL A 94 13.38 1.06 -6.65
N ALA A 95 12.43 0.36 -6.04
CA ALA A 95 12.71 -0.74 -5.11
C ALA A 95 13.48 -1.87 -5.79
N LEU A 96 13.11 -2.25 -7.03
CA LEU A 96 13.85 -3.24 -7.81
C LEU A 96 15.27 -2.77 -8.13
N PHE A 97 15.44 -1.51 -8.56
CA PHE A 97 16.75 -0.95 -8.87
C PHE A 97 17.67 -0.95 -7.64
N VAL A 98 17.15 -0.53 -6.49
CA VAL A 98 17.86 -0.58 -5.20
C VAL A 98 18.22 -2.03 -4.84
N ALA A 99 17.29 -2.98 -4.98
CA ALA A 99 17.54 -4.39 -4.68
C ALA A 99 18.60 -5.03 -5.58
N VAL A 100 18.74 -4.59 -6.82
CA VAL A 100 19.78 -5.07 -7.76
C VAL A 100 21.15 -4.45 -7.45
N LEU A 101 21.20 -3.15 -7.09
CA LEU A 101 22.46 -2.49 -6.74
C LEU A 101 23.06 -2.94 -5.41
N TRP A 102 22.22 -3.39 -4.47
CA TRP A 102 22.64 -3.85 -3.15
C TRP A 102 23.04 -5.34 -3.11
N LYS A 103 22.90 -6.04 -4.24
CA LYS A 103 23.42 -7.39 -4.44
C LYS A 103 24.91 -7.36 -4.78
#